data_AF-A0A246E690-F1
#
_entry.id   AF-A0A246E690-F1
#
_cell.length_a   1.000
_cell.length_b   1.000
_cell.length_c   1.000
_cell.angle_alpha   90.00
_cell.angle_beta   90.00
_cell.angle_gamma   90.00
#
_symmetry.space_group_name_H-M   'P 1'
#
loop_
_entity.id
_entity.type
_entity.pdbx_description
1 polymer ?
#
loop_
_entity_poly.entity_id
_entity_poly.type
_entity_poly.pdbx_seq_one_letter_code
_entity_poly.pdbx_strand_id
1 'polypeptide(L)'
;MGESSLVRITVTAKVADGQVLPPIDDEKLQAELADATSNWDDEFITLASGIPSNRRGVDFGPEYKQEFTAKQGILDLELLNGLAEDDLGLVMYRPDDPADPSDLRLKIFNQRAPMTLSQVMPHLSSLGVQIIDEHPHRIILRGREVWLFDLG
;
A
#
# COMPACT_ATOMS: atom_id res chain seq x y z
N MET A 1 -10.05 -25.98 -18.36
CA MET A 1 -8.62 -25.70 -18.16
C MET A 1 -8.56 -24.37 -17.43
N GLY A 2 -8.15 -24.36 -16.17
CA GLY A 2 -8.10 -23.16 -15.34
C GLY A 2 -6.73 -22.52 -15.46
N GLU A 3 -6.64 -21.41 -16.17
CA GLU A 3 -5.42 -20.61 -16.24
C GLU A 3 -5.33 -19.78 -14.95
N SER A 4 -4.51 -20.25 -14.00
CA SER A 4 -4.10 -19.41 -12.86
C SER A 4 -3.06 -18.41 -13.35
N SER A 5 -3.39 -17.13 -13.22
CA SER A 5 -2.48 -16.02 -13.46
C SER A 5 -1.35 -16.05 -12.42
N LEU A 6 -0.19 -16.57 -12.81
CA LEU A 6 1.02 -16.59 -11.99
C LEU A 6 1.62 -15.17 -11.93
N VAL A 7 1.46 -14.51 -10.77
CA VAL A 7 2.24 -13.30 -10.43
C VAL A 7 3.56 -13.75 -9.81
N ARG A 8 4.67 -13.16 -10.25
CA ARG A 8 6.02 -13.44 -9.73
C ARG A 8 6.52 -12.21 -8.96
N ILE A 9 6.73 -12.37 -7.67
CA ILE A 9 7.31 -11.34 -6.78
C ILE A 9 8.81 -11.63 -6.62
N THR A 10 9.65 -10.60 -6.70
CA THR A 10 11.09 -10.70 -6.45
C THR A 10 11.46 -9.80 -5.28
N VAL A 11 11.78 -10.39 -4.13
CA VAL A 11 12.20 -9.67 -2.92
C VAL A 11 13.72 -9.69 -2.83
N THR A 12 14.36 -8.53 -2.64
CA THR A 12 15.81 -8.43 -2.48
C THR A 12 16.12 -7.94 -1.06
N ALA A 13 16.52 -8.84 -0.16
CA ALA A 13 16.96 -8.50 1.18
C ALA A 13 18.48 -8.25 1.20
N LYS A 14 18.90 -7.11 1.75
CA LYS A 14 20.33 -6.76 1.89
C LYS A 14 20.84 -7.25 3.24
N VAL A 15 21.66 -8.29 3.23
CA VAL A 15 22.28 -8.87 4.44
C VAL A 15 23.60 -8.14 4.75
N ALA A 16 23.91 -7.91 6.03
CA ALA A 16 25.20 -7.37 6.45
C ALA A 16 26.35 -8.32 6.09
N ASP A 17 27.52 -7.77 5.74
CA ASP A 17 28.68 -8.54 5.29
C ASP A 17 29.02 -9.68 6.28
N GLY A 18 28.95 -10.93 5.79
CA GLY A 18 29.31 -12.13 6.54
C GLY A 18 28.15 -12.89 7.21
N GLN A 19 26.90 -12.43 7.12
CA GLN A 19 25.74 -13.21 7.60
C GLN A 19 25.12 -14.06 6.48
N VAL A 20 25.08 -15.37 6.71
CA VAL A 20 24.32 -16.32 5.89
C VAL A 20 22.85 -16.18 6.30
N LEU A 21 21.97 -15.87 5.34
CA LEU A 21 20.53 -15.91 5.56
C LEU A 21 20.15 -17.30 6.11
N PRO A 22 19.43 -17.39 7.25
CA PRO A 22 18.90 -18.66 7.69
C PRO A 22 17.99 -19.23 6.58
N PRO A 23 17.91 -20.56 6.42
CA PRO A 23 17.05 -21.17 5.41
C PRO A 23 15.62 -20.68 5.64
N ILE A 24 15.11 -19.91 4.68
CA ILE A 24 13.72 -19.44 4.67
C ILE A 24 12.86 -20.63 4.23
N ASP A 25 11.89 -20.99 5.06
CA ASP A 25 10.89 -21.99 4.73
C ASP A 25 9.79 -21.29 3.92
N ASP A 26 9.89 -21.42 2.59
CA ASP A 26 8.97 -20.78 1.65
C ASP A 26 7.50 -21.19 1.90
N GLU A 27 7.24 -22.44 2.29
CA GLU A 27 5.88 -22.90 2.60
C GLU A 27 5.34 -22.25 3.87
N LYS A 28 6.17 -22.16 4.92
CA LYS A 28 5.78 -21.50 6.16
C LYS A 28 5.56 -20.00 5.95
N LEU A 29 6.44 -19.32 5.23
CA LEU A 29 6.31 -17.90 4.93
C LEU A 29 5.03 -17.65 4.10
N GLN A 30 4.77 -18.49 3.09
CA GLN A 30 3.57 -18.37 2.28
C GLN A 30 2.29 -18.62 3.08
N ALA A 31 2.30 -19.56 4.04
CA ALA A 31 1.18 -19.81 4.93
C ALA A 31 0.93 -18.63 5.88
N GLU A 32 1.98 -18.06 6.48
CA GLU A 32 1.87 -16.88 7.35
C GLU A 32 1.34 -15.65 6.59
N LEU A 33 1.80 -15.43 5.36
CA LEU A 33 1.30 -14.35 4.49
C LEU A 33 -0.17 -14.55 4.09
N ALA A 34 -0.58 -15.79 3.80
CA ALA A 34 -1.96 -16.11 3.45
C ALA A 34 -2.92 -15.91 4.63
N ASP A 35 -2.52 -16.34 5.83
CA ASP A 35 -3.30 -16.18 7.06
C ASP A 35 -3.46 -14.69 7.43
N ALA A 36 -2.37 -13.92 7.37
CA ALA A 36 -2.40 -12.49 7.61
C ALA A 36 -3.32 -11.75 6.63
N THR A 37 -3.27 -12.12 5.35
CA THR A 37 -4.14 -11.56 4.30
C THR A 37 -5.62 -11.90 4.55
N SER A 38 -5.92 -13.14 4.93
CA SER A 38 -7.29 -13.57 5.24
C SER A 38 -7.86 -12.82 6.45
N ASN A 39 -7.07 -12.70 7.52
CA ASN A 39 -7.49 -11.97 8.73
C ASN A 39 -7.69 -10.47 8.44
N TRP A 40 -6.86 -9.90 7.56
CA TRP A 40 -7.03 -8.53 7.09
C TRP A 40 -8.36 -8.33 6.36
N ASP A 41 -8.70 -9.25 5.44
CA ASP A 41 -9.94 -9.16 4.65
C ASP A 41 -11.19 -9.29 5.54
N ASP A 42 -11.18 -10.20 6.52
CA ASP A 42 -12.27 -10.37 7.48
C ASP A 42 -12.47 -9.12 8.37
N GLU A 43 -11.37 -8.55 8.88
CA GLU A 43 -11.40 -7.30 9.64
C GLU A 43 -11.93 -6.15 8.76
N PHE A 44 -11.44 -6.03 7.52
CA PHE A 44 -11.86 -4.99 6.60
C PHE A 44 -13.35 -5.07 6.27
N ILE A 45 -13.86 -6.27 5.95
CA ILE A 45 -15.30 -6.49 5.67
C ILE A 45 -16.14 -6.08 6.88
N THR A 46 -15.70 -6.44 8.09
CA THR A 46 -16.38 -6.09 9.34
C THR A 46 -16.43 -4.58 9.53
N LEU A 47 -15.31 -3.88 9.35
CA LEU A 47 -15.23 -2.42 9.51
C LEU A 47 -16.00 -1.68 8.40
N ALA A 48 -15.93 -2.17 7.16
CA ALA A 48 -16.63 -1.59 6.01
C ALA A 48 -18.16 -1.75 6.11
N SER A 49 -18.67 -2.59 7.02
CA SER A 49 -20.10 -2.84 7.20
C SER A 49 -20.94 -1.57 7.43
N GLY A 50 -20.33 -0.51 7.99
CA GLY A 50 -20.97 0.80 8.22
C GLY A 50 -21.00 1.73 7.01
N ILE A 51 -20.23 1.47 5.95
CA ILE A 51 -20.16 2.32 4.75
C ILE A 51 -21.35 1.99 3.82
N PRO A 52 -21.95 2.88 3.04
CA PRO A 52 -22.97 2.48 2.06
C PRO A 52 -22.44 1.49 1.00
N SER A 53 -23.22 0.50 0.56
CA SER A 53 -22.74 -0.56 -0.36
C SER A 53 -22.18 -0.03 -1.69
N ASN A 54 -22.75 1.05 -2.22
CA ASN A 54 -22.25 1.73 -3.42
C ASN A 54 -20.92 2.47 -3.19
N ARG A 55 -20.43 2.55 -1.95
CA ARG A 55 -19.19 3.22 -1.55
C ARG A 55 -18.13 2.27 -0.97
N ARG A 56 -18.41 0.97 -0.87
CA ARG A 56 -17.47 -0.04 -0.34
C ARG A 56 -16.58 -0.71 -1.39
N GLY A 57 -16.89 -0.58 -2.67
CA GLY A 57 -16.20 -1.33 -3.73
C GLY A 57 -14.75 -0.91 -3.89
N VAL A 58 -13.84 -1.64 -3.25
CA VAL A 58 -12.39 -1.45 -3.33
C VAL A 58 -11.70 -2.82 -3.22
N ASP A 59 -10.59 -2.96 -3.93
CA ASP A 59 -9.69 -4.11 -3.83
C ASP A 59 -8.27 -3.59 -3.61
N PHE A 60 -7.63 -4.09 -2.54
CA PHE A 60 -6.27 -3.73 -2.16
C PHE A 60 -5.32 -4.87 -2.52
N GLY A 61 -4.21 -4.52 -3.18
CA GLY A 61 -3.17 -5.50 -3.52
C GLY A 61 -2.53 -6.14 -2.28
N PRO A 62 -1.92 -7.33 -2.45
CA PRO A 62 -1.27 -8.04 -1.34
C PRO A 62 -0.13 -7.23 -0.70
N GLU A 63 0.62 -6.43 -1.46
CA GLU A 63 1.67 -5.59 -0.89
C GLU A 63 1.09 -4.54 0.08
N TYR A 64 -0.05 -3.94 -0.28
CA TYR A 64 -0.74 -2.98 0.59
C TYR A 64 -1.16 -3.63 1.92
N LYS A 65 -1.71 -4.85 1.87
CA LYS A 65 -2.20 -5.57 3.05
C LYS A 65 -1.07 -6.00 3.99
N GLN A 66 0.16 -6.11 3.49
CA GLN A 66 1.34 -6.40 4.30
C GLN A 66 1.84 -5.17 5.06
N GLU A 67 1.67 -3.98 4.50
CA GLU A 67 2.18 -2.74 5.08
C GLU A 67 1.13 -1.98 5.90
N PHE A 68 -0.16 -2.13 5.58
CA PHE A 68 -1.24 -1.36 6.20
C PHE A 68 -2.30 -2.22 6.85
N THR A 69 -2.81 -1.76 7.98
CA THR A 69 -3.92 -2.42 8.70
C THR A 69 -5.25 -2.25 7.97
N ALA A 70 -6.22 -3.13 8.25
CA ALA A 70 -7.58 -3.02 7.70
C ALA A 70 -8.24 -1.67 8.06
N LYS A 71 -7.96 -1.14 9.27
CA LYS A 71 -8.40 0.19 9.71
C LYS A 71 -7.85 1.31 8.83
N GLN A 72 -6.57 1.23 8.48
CA GLN A 72 -5.97 2.17 7.54
C GLN A 72 -6.62 2.06 6.15
N GLY A 73 -6.92 0.84 5.70
CA GLY A 73 -7.68 0.61 4.47
C GLY A 73 -9.04 1.30 4.46
N ILE A 74 -9.74 1.36 5.60
CA ILE A 74 -11.02 2.09 5.71
C ILE A 74 -10.82 3.60 5.57
N LEU A 75 -9.82 4.17 6.24
CA LEU A 75 -9.49 5.60 6.12
C LEU A 75 -9.11 5.96 4.68
N ASP A 76 -8.31 5.11 4.04
CA ASP A 76 -7.89 5.29 2.66
C ASP A 76 -9.10 5.18 1.70
N LEU A 77 -10.02 4.23 1.94
CA LEU A 77 -11.29 4.13 1.19
C LEU A 77 -12.18 5.37 1.40
N GLU A 78 -12.30 5.89 2.62
CA GLU A 78 -13.10 7.08 2.91
C GLU A 78 -12.53 8.32 2.21
N LEU A 79 -11.21 8.47 2.21
CA LEU A 79 -10.51 9.51 1.45
C LEU A 79 -10.82 9.39 -0.04
N LEU A 80 -10.60 8.21 -0.63
CA LEU A 80 -10.87 7.95 -2.05
C LEU A 80 -12.34 8.19 -2.41
N ASN A 81 -13.25 7.93 -1.49
CA ASN A 81 -14.67 8.19 -1.65
C ASN A 81 -15.04 9.69 -1.60
N GLY A 82 -14.17 10.54 -1.06
CA GLY A 82 -14.32 11.99 -0.99
C GLY A 82 -13.62 12.75 -2.14
N LEU A 83 -12.70 12.12 -2.86
CA LEU A 83 -11.99 12.72 -3.98
C LEU A 83 -12.87 12.73 -5.26
N ALA A 84 -12.79 13.81 -6.04
CA ALA A 84 -13.30 13.81 -7.41
C ALA A 84 -12.42 12.91 -8.31
N GLU A 85 -12.92 12.52 -9.48
CA GLU A 85 -12.23 11.57 -10.39
C GLU A 85 -10.84 12.05 -10.86
N ASP A 86 -10.57 13.35 -10.76
CA ASP A 86 -9.33 14.00 -11.21
C ASP A 86 -8.47 14.59 -10.07
N ASP A 87 -8.91 14.44 -8.82
CA ASP A 87 -8.21 15.01 -7.67
C ASP A 87 -7.11 14.09 -7.14
N LEU A 88 -6.05 14.71 -6.63
CA LEU A 88 -5.01 14.05 -5.87
C LEU A 88 -5.40 14.02 -4.39
N GLY A 89 -5.36 12.82 -3.80
CA GLY A 89 -5.42 12.68 -2.35
C GLY A 89 -4.02 12.76 -1.77
N LEU A 90 -3.83 13.57 -0.73
CA LEU A 90 -2.58 13.61 0.03
C LEU A 90 -2.87 13.40 1.51
N VAL A 91 -2.17 12.46 2.12
CA VAL A 91 -2.25 12.19 3.57
C VAL A 91 -0.84 12.13 4.12
N MET A 92 -0.56 12.95 5.13
CA MET A 92 0.68 12.88 5.89
C MET A 92 0.41 12.21 7.23
N TYR A 93 1.27 11.29 7.63
CA TYR A 93 1.18 10.62 8.92
C TYR A 93 2.58 10.37 9.47
N ARG A 94 2.68 10.21 10.79
CA ARG A 94 3.93 9.76 11.41
C ARG A 94 3.91 8.24 11.45
N PRO A 95 4.96 7.54 11.01
CA PRO A 95 5.01 6.09 11.13
C PRO A 95 4.93 5.69 12.61
N ASP A 96 4.14 4.65 12.89
CA ASP A 96 4.01 4.09 14.24
C ASP A 96 5.16 3.13 14.57
N ASP A 97 5.85 2.61 13.54
CA ASP A 97 7.00 1.73 13.69
C ASP A 97 8.27 2.54 14.04
N PRO A 98 8.87 2.34 15.22
CA PRO A 98 10.11 3.01 15.60
C PRO A 98 11.34 2.58 14.76
N ALA A 99 11.24 1.53 13.96
CA ALA A 99 12.27 1.11 13.02
C ALA A 99 12.20 1.86 11.68
N ASP A 100 11.13 2.62 11.42
CA ASP A 100 11.00 3.43 10.23
C ASP A 100 12.04 4.58 10.26
N PRO A 101 12.86 4.75 9.22
CA PRO A 101 13.85 5.82 9.17
C PRO A 101 13.24 7.22 8.97
N SER A 102 11.94 7.32 8.68
CA SER A 102 11.26 8.52 8.26
C SER A 102 10.55 9.21 9.43
N ASP A 103 10.75 10.53 9.60
CA ASP A 103 10.06 11.31 10.64
C ASP A 103 8.56 11.53 10.31
N LEU A 104 8.22 11.49 9.02
CA LEU A 104 6.89 11.71 8.45
C LEU A 104 6.79 10.94 7.13
N ARG A 105 5.68 10.23 6.93
CA ARG A 105 5.34 9.59 5.66
C ARG A 105 4.22 10.34 4.95
N LEU A 106 4.29 10.39 3.62
CA LEU A 106 3.32 11.03 2.75
C LEU A 106 2.72 10.00 1.78
N LYS A 107 1.43 9.74 1.94
CA LYS A 107 0.61 9.00 0.98
C LYS A 107 0.08 9.93 -0.10
N ILE A 108 0.24 9.53 -1.36
CA ILE A 108 -0.31 10.21 -2.52
C ILE A 108 -1.23 9.24 -3.27
N PHE A 109 -2.51 9.58 -3.36
CA PHE A 109 -3.51 8.83 -4.11
C PHE A 109 -3.74 9.50 -5.46
N ASN A 110 -3.43 8.78 -6.53
CA ASN A 110 -3.59 9.24 -7.90
C ASN A 110 -4.57 8.35 -8.66
N GLN A 111 -5.72 8.93 -9.03
CA GLN A 111 -6.75 8.26 -9.83
C GLN A 111 -6.50 8.37 -11.35
N ARG A 112 -5.50 9.15 -11.80
CA ARG A 112 -5.09 9.21 -13.21
C ARG A 112 -4.03 8.16 -13.53
N ALA A 113 -4.11 7.65 -14.77
CA ALA A 113 -3.03 6.93 -15.45
C ALA A 113 -1.67 7.64 -15.25
N PRO A 114 -0.53 6.93 -15.23
CA PRO A 114 0.63 7.23 -14.41
C PRO A 114 1.11 8.67 -14.63
N MET A 115 0.62 9.57 -13.79
CA MET A 115 1.32 10.82 -13.55
C MET A 115 2.59 10.37 -12.82
N THR A 116 3.73 10.50 -13.48
CA THR A 116 4.98 10.03 -12.92
C THR A 116 5.27 10.87 -11.69
N LEU A 117 5.49 10.22 -10.54
CA LEU A 117 5.92 10.86 -9.30
C LEU A 117 7.05 11.87 -9.50
N SER A 118 7.90 11.65 -10.50
CA SER A 118 8.93 12.57 -10.99
C SER A 118 8.44 14.01 -11.22
N GLN A 119 7.15 14.24 -11.45
CA GLN A 119 6.56 15.57 -11.60
C GLN A 119 6.27 16.25 -10.24
N VAL A 120 6.03 15.48 -9.18
CA VAL A 120 5.69 15.98 -7.84
C VAL A 120 6.93 16.08 -6.94
N MET A 121 7.90 15.18 -7.15
CA MET A 121 9.20 15.16 -6.45
C MET A 121 9.94 16.51 -6.39
N PRO A 122 10.04 17.30 -7.48
CA PRO A 122 10.79 18.56 -7.46
C PRO A 122 10.17 19.57 -6.49
N HIS A 123 8.85 19.52 -6.32
CA HIS A 123 8.12 20.38 -5.38
C HIS A 123 8.39 19.97 -3.94
N LEU A 124 8.41 18.66 -3.64
CA LEU A 124 8.76 18.15 -2.30
C LEU A 124 10.21 18.48 -1.94
N SER A 125 11.16 18.27 -2.87
CA SER A 125 12.56 18.62 -2.65
C SER A 125 12.76 20.13 -2.44
N SER A 126 11.96 20.98 -3.10
CA SER A 126 12.03 22.44 -2.89
C SER A 126 11.62 22.89 -1.48
N LEU A 127 10.86 22.05 -0.76
CA LEU A 127 10.45 22.28 0.62
C LEU A 127 11.50 21.77 1.64
N GLY A 128 12.66 21.29 1.16
CA GLY A 128 13.71 20.73 2.01
C GLY A 128 13.42 19.32 2.50
N VAL A 129 12.43 18.64 1.91
CA VAL A 129 12.12 17.23 2.20
C VAL A 129 13.08 16.34 1.43
N GLN A 130 13.72 15.41 2.13
CA GLN A 130 14.52 14.34 1.55
C GLN A 130 13.71 13.06 1.62
N ILE A 131 13.51 12.41 0.48
CA ILE A 131 12.80 11.13 0.41
C ILE A 131 13.83 10.00 0.54
N ILE A 132 13.57 9.08 1.45
CA ILE A 132 14.41 7.95 1.82
C ILE A 132 13.96 6.68 1.09
N ASP A 133 12.64 6.47 1.01
CA ASP A 133 12.03 5.33 0.33
C ASP A 133 10.67 5.67 -0.32
N GLU A 134 10.23 4.81 -1.24
CA GLU A 134 8.95 4.90 -1.92
C GLU A 134 8.36 3.49 -2.09
N HIS A 135 7.12 3.32 -1.65
CA HIS A 135 6.34 2.09 -1.85
C HIS A 135 5.09 2.35 -2.70
N PRO A 136 5.07 1.89 -3.97
CA PRO A 136 3.90 1.99 -4.82
C PRO A 136 2.92 0.84 -4.57
N HIS A 137 1.65 1.17 -4.40
CA HIS A 137 0.55 0.24 -4.23
C HIS A 137 -0.54 0.45 -5.26
N ARG A 138 -1.03 -0.66 -5.81
CA ARG A 138 -2.15 -0.67 -6.74
C ARG A 138 -3.45 -0.96 -6.02
N ILE A 139 -4.46 -0.13 -6.24
CA ILE A 139 -5.80 -0.25 -5.66
C ILE A 139 -6.83 -0.24 -6.80
N ILE A 140 -7.85 -1.10 -6.73
CA ILE A 140 -8.98 -1.08 -7.67
C ILE A 140 -10.21 -0.52 -6.96
N LEU A 141 -10.54 0.74 -7.24
CA LEU A 141 -11.70 1.43 -6.69
C LEU A 141 -12.87 1.34 -7.68
N ARG A 142 -13.84 0.47 -7.39
CA ARG A 142 -15.07 0.27 -8.20
C ARG A 142 -14.77 0.05 -9.69
N GLY A 143 -13.75 -0.76 -9.98
CA GLY A 143 -13.31 -1.07 -11.34
C GLY A 143 -12.36 -0.04 -11.98
N ARG A 144 -12.00 1.03 -11.25
CA ARG A 144 -11.00 2.02 -11.69
C ARG A 144 -9.70 1.79 -10.94
N GLU A 145 -8.59 1.87 -11.65
CA GLU A 145 -7.25 1.72 -11.07
C GLU A 145 -6.81 3.03 -10.41
N VAL A 146 -6.29 2.92 -9.20
CA VAL A 146 -5.75 4.01 -8.41
C VAL A 146 -4.37 3.60 -7.93
N TRP A 147 -3.42 4.51 -8.07
CA TRP A 147 -2.06 4.33 -7.55
C TRP A 147 -1.92 5.09 -6.23
N LEU A 148 -1.52 4.37 -5.20
CA LEU A 148 -1.08 4.94 -3.94
C LEU A 148 0.45 4.89 -3.91
N PHE A 149 1.08 6.02 -3.62
CA PHE A 149 2.51 6.09 -3.35
C PHE A 149 2.70 6.49 -1.90
N ASP A 150 3.41 5.66 -1.14
CA ASP A 150 3.80 5.97 0.23
C ASP A 150 5.27 6.37 0.25
N LEU A 151 5.54 7.62 0.64
CA LEU A 151 6.87 8.25 0.61
C LEU A 151 7.36 8.48 2.04
N GLY A 152 8.55 7.99 2.36
CA GLY A 152 9.28 8.25 3.62
C GLY A 152 10.38 9.28 3.47
#